data_AF-A0A1F3SQF3-F1
#
_entry.id   AF-A0A1F3SQF3-F1
#
_cell.length_a   1.000
_cell.length_b   1.000
_cell.length_c   1.000
_cell.angle_alpha   90.00
_cell.angle_beta   90.00
_cell.angle_gamma   90.00
#
_symmetry.space_group_name_H-M   'P 1'
#
loop_
_entity.id
_entity.type
_entity.pdbx_description
1 polymer ?
#
loop_
_entity_poly.entity_id
_entity_poly.type
_entity_poly.pdbx_seq_one_letter_code
_entity_poly.pdbx_strand_id
1 'polypeptide(L)' 'MSAAAEKNGVVKKTDAYTILKKRSGRFAVKAANGKWINAEEKVKILLGAGLIKAPAKKKAAPAEAEA' A
#
# COMPACT_ATOMS: atom_id res chain seq x y z
N MET A 1 -14.51 -11.73 17.42
CA MET A 1 -15.09 -10.78 16.44
C MET A 1 -14.83 -9.36 16.92
N SER A 2 -14.08 -8.54 16.18
CA SER A 2 -13.90 -7.13 16.54
C SER A 2 -13.99 -6.28 15.28
N ALA A 3 -15.21 -5.83 15.03
CA ALA A 3 -15.54 -4.79 14.08
C ALA A 3 -15.33 -3.44 14.78
N ALA A 4 -14.16 -2.84 14.57
CA ALA A 4 -13.91 -1.47 14.98
C ALA A 4 -13.04 -0.79 13.92
N ALA A 5 -13.68 -0.06 12.99
CA ALA A 5 -13.15 1.15 12.35
C ALA A 5 -14.07 1.61 11.20
N GLU A 6 -15.24 2.14 11.53
CA GLU A 6 -15.77 3.34 10.85
C GLU A 6 -15.09 4.54 11.58
N LYS A 7 -14.57 5.61 10.99
CA LYS A 7 -15.05 6.34 9.81
C LYS A 7 -14.02 7.29 9.14
N ASN A 8 -12.70 7.20 9.37
CA ASN A 8 -11.73 8.11 8.71
C ASN A 8 -10.37 7.48 8.32
N GLY A 9 -10.38 6.22 7.90
CA GLY A 9 -9.18 5.47 7.51
C GLY A 9 -8.94 5.34 6.00
N VAL A 10 -9.77 5.91 5.13
CA VAL A 10 -9.59 5.74 3.67
C VAL A 10 -8.43 6.61 3.19
N VAL A 11 -7.40 5.98 2.63
CA VAL A 11 -6.24 6.69 2.08
C VAL A 11 -6.41 6.92 0.58
N LYS A 12 -6.86 5.89 -0.13
CA LYS A 12 -7.08 5.95 -1.57
C LYS A 12 -8.21 5.00 -1.95
N LYS A 13 -9.10 5.46 -2.83
CA LYS A 13 -10.16 4.65 -3.42
C LYS A 13 -9.96 4.64 -4.92
N THR A 14 -10.03 3.46 -5.50
CA THR A 14 -10.10 3.22 -6.95
C THR A 14 -11.26 2.26 -7.21
N ASP A 15 -11.72 2.20 -8.44
CA ASP A 15 -12.82 1.31 -8.84
C ASP A 15 -12.47 -0.17 -8.66
N ALA A 16 -11.17 -0.51 -8.67
CA ALA A 16 -10.67 -1.86 -8.44
C ALA A 16 -10.42 -2.18 -6.95
N TYR A 17 -10.02 -1.19 -6.14
CA TYR A 17 -9.67 -1.43 -4.73
C TYR A 17 -9.74 -0.16 -3.86
N THR A 18 -9.87 -0.35 -2.56
CA THR A 18 -9.87 0.69 -1.53
C THR A 18 -8.76 0.43 -0.54
N ILE A 19 -7.86 1.41 -0.40
CA ILE A 19 -6.78 1.40 0.57
C ILE A 19 -7.23 2.09 1.85
N LEU A 20 -7.06 1.39 2.96
CA LEU A 20 -7.48 1.78 4.30
C LEU A 20 -6.26 1.80 5.23
N LYS A 21 -6.04 2.88 5.97
CA LYS A 21 -5.08 2.99 7.08
C LYS A 21 -5.79 2.69 8.38
N LYS A 22 -5.30 1.68 9.10
CA LYS A 22 -5.79 1.33 10.45
C LYS A 22 -5.16 2.24 11.50
N ARG A 23 -5.77 2.29 12.70
CA ARG A 23 -5.25 3.06 13.84
C ARG A 23 -3.81 2.68 14.25
N SER A 24 -3.38 1.46 13.92
CA SER A 24 -2.00 0.99 14.11
C SER A 24 -0.99 1.54 13.09
N GLY A 25 -1.39 2.45 12.20
CA GLY A 25 -0.53 3.00 11.15
C GLY A 25 -0.34 2.09 9.93
N ARG A 26 -0.78 0.82 9.99
CA ARG A 26 -0.70 -0.14 8.88
C ARG A 26 -1.76 0.10 7.82
N PHE A 27 -1.41 -0.15 6.56
CA PHE A 27 -2.35 -0.12 5.44
C PHE A 27 -2.98 -1.49 5.19
N ALA A 28 -4.23 -1.50 4.75
CA ALA A 28 -5.01 -2.63 4.31
C ALA A 28 -5.62 -2.31 2.94
N VAL A 29 -5.74 -3.30 2.07
CA VAL A 29 -6.29 -3.12 0.73
C VAL A 29 -7.52 -4.00 0.61
N LYS A 30 -8.65 -3.40 0.23
CA LYS A 30 -9.93 -4.08 0.03
C LYS A 30 -10.30 -4.00 -1.45
N ALA A 31 -10.41 -5.12 -2.13
CA ALA A 31 -10.83 -5.16 -3.53
C ALA A 31 -12.30 -4.73 -3.69
N ALA A 32 -12.69 -4.37 -4.91
CA ALA A 32 -14.05 -3.98 -5.28
C ALA A 32 -15.07 -5.10 -5.01
N ASN A 33 -14.65 -6.36 -5.13
CA ASN A 33 -15.45 -7.53 -4.78
C ASN A 33 -15.66 -7.72 -3.26
N GLY A 34 -15.16 -6.80 -2.42
CA GLY A 34 -15.26 -6.86 -0.97
C GLY A 34 -14.22 -7.74 -0.28
N LYS A 35 -13.37 -8.45 -1.03
CA LYS A 35 -12.30 -9.29 -0.49
C LYS A 35 -11.08 -8.46 -0.05
N TRP A 36 -10.40 -8.91 0.98
CA TRP A 36 -9.15 -8.28 1.43
C TRP A 36 -7.97 -8.81 0.62
N ILE A 37 -7.22 -7.90 -0.01
CA ILE A 37 -6.01 -8.25 -0.75
C ILE A 37 -4.87 -8.35 0.26
N ASN A 38 -4.21 -9.52 0.28
CA ASN A 38 -3.11 -9.86 1.18
C ASN A 38 -1.84 -10.22 0.39
N ALA A 39 -0.72 -10.46 1.09
CA ALA A 39 0.56 -10.88 0.50
C ALA A 39 1.11 -9.91 -0.57
N GLU A 40 1.66 -10.45 -1.66
CA GLU A 40 2.36 -9.68 -2.70
C GLU A 40 1.44 -8.70 -3.45
N GLU A 41 0.19 -9.07 -3.73
CA GLU A 41 -0.74 -8.19 -4.42
C GLU A 41 -0.98 -6.90 -3.64
N LYS A 42 -1.11 -7.02 -2.31
CA LYS A 42 -1.24 -5.87 -1.42
C LYS A 42 0.00 -4.99 -1.49
N VAL A 43 1.19 -5.59 -1.48
CA VAL A 43 2.46 -4.86 -1.53
C VAL A 43 2.60 -4.13 -2.87
N LYS A 44 2.27 -4.77 -4.01
CA LYS A 44 2.28 -4.14 -5.33
C LYS A 44 1.36 -2.92 -5.40
N ILE A 45 0.13 -3.04 -4.86
CA ILE A 45 -0.83 -1.93 -4.83
C ILE A 45 -0.33 -0.78 -3.94
N LEU A 46 0.17 -1.10 -2.74
CA LEU A 46 0.68 -0.07 -1.83
C LEU A 46 1.95 0.60 -2.34
N LEU A 47 2.81 -0.13 -3.05
CA LEU A 47 4.01 0.39 -3.72
C LEU A 47 3.63 1.31 -4.88
N GLY A 48 2.75 0.85 -5.79
CA GLY A 48 2.27 1.65 -6.92
C GLY A 48 1.50 2.90 -6.49
N ALA A 49 0.80 2.83 -5.36
CA ALA A 49 0.13 4.00 -4.76
C ALA A 49 1.07 4.93 -3.97
N GLY A 50 2.35 4.57 -3.79
CA GLY A 50 3.32 5.36 -3.02
C GLY A 50 3.03 5.43 -1.51
N LEU A 51 2.20 4.53 -0.98
CA LEU A 51 1.76 4.55 0.43
C LEU A 51 2.69 3.81 1.37
N ILE A 52 3.33 2.75 0.87
CA ILE A 52 4.50 2.22 1.53
C ILE A 52 5.72 2.74 0.79
N LYS A 53 6.65 3.30 1.55
CA LYS A 53 8.00 3.48 1.04
C LYS A 53 8.52 2.07 0.81
N ALA A 54 8.79 1.71 -0.44
CA ALA A 54 9.63 0.55 -0.71
C ALA A 54 10.79 0.64 0.28
N PRO A 55 11.18 -0.45 0.98
CA PRO A 55 12.48 -0.40 1.66
C PRO A 55 13.41 0.08 0.58
N ALA A 56 14.11 1.19 0.85
CA ALA A 56 15.05 1.72 -0.10
C ALA A 56 16.03 0.57 -0.35
N LYS A 57 15.79 -0.23 -1.41
CA LYS A 57 16.85 -0.72 -2.23
C LYS A 57 17.57 0.57 -2.52
N LYS A 58 18.68 0.78 -1.79
CA LYS A 58 19.79 1.61 -2.21
C LYS A 58 19.62 1.73 -3.70
N LYS A 59 19.27 2.93 -4.18
CA LYS A 59 19.56 3.27 -5.56
C LYS A 59 21.01 2.80 -5.70
N ALA A 60 21.22 1.69 -6.41
CA ALA A 60 22.39 1.56 -7.21
C ALA A 60 22.27 2.80 -8.09
N ALA A 61 22.95 3.86 -7.65
CA ALA A 61 23.21 4.98 -8.51
C ALA A 61 23.84 4.38 -9.77
N PRO A 62 23.42 4.84 -10.96
CA PRO A 62 23.98 4.34 -12.20
C PRO A 62 25.50 4.42 -12.10
N ALA A 63 26.17 3.40 -12.64
CA ALA A 63 27.53 3.57 -13.08
C ALA A 63 27.56 4.80 -14.00
N GLU A 64 28.10 5.89 -13.50
CA GLU A 64 28.55 7.00 -14.33
C GLU A 64 30.07 6.85 -14.40
N ALA A 65 30.52 6.65 -15.63
CA ALA A 65 31.91 6.69 -16.03
C ALA A 65 32.47 8.12 -15.85
N GLU A 66 33.76 8.28 -16.18
CA GLU A 66 34.61 9.49 -16.08
C GLU A 66 35.37 9.60 -14.74
N ALA A 67 36.71 9.65 -14.68
CA ALA A 67 37.76 9.87 -15.68
C ALA A 67 39.08 9.23 -15.21
#